data_AF-A0A955GAM9-F1
#
_entry.id   AF-A0A955GAM9-F1
#
_cell.length_a   1.000
_cell.length_b   1.000
_cell.length_c   1.000
_cell.angle_alpha   90.00
_cell.angle_beta   90.00
_cell.angle_gamma   90.00
#
_symmetry.space_group_name_H-M   'P 1'
#
loop_
_entity.id
_entity.type
_entity.pdbx_description
1 polymer ?
#
loop_
_entity_poly.entity_id
_entity_poly.type
_entity_poly.pdbx_seq_one_letter_code
_entity_poly.pdbx_strand_id
1 'polypeptide(L)'
;MSEKLHNQSQEHIKSHEAHSSDHEKKHLKDLHEKAKNAHEISQDSIDAIKDSIDRTALKSEDYQLAEKETKQPHSVTITKHIKHDAYKKVLRKTQKQLSTTDRAFSKIIHRPAIEKASDIGSKTVARPSGILFGGVGAFIGSLVVFIISKRSGFTYNYILFVLIFICGYMMGLLIELVYRLLTIKKNN
;
A
#
# COMPACT_ATOMS: atom_id res chain seq x y z
N MET A 1 90.49 28.16 -15.33
CA MET A 1 89.75 27.13 -14.57
C MET A 1 88.37 27.65 -14.15
N SER A 2 87.38 27.78 -15.06
CA SER A 2 86.00 28.10 -14.63
C SER A 2 84.91 27.61 -15.61
N GLU A 3 85.25 26.73 -16.55
CA GLU A 3 84.28 26.22 -17.55
C GLU A 3 83.76 24.80 -17.24
N LYS A 4 84.21 24.18 -16.13
CA LYS A 4 83.83 22.81 -15.77
C LYS A 4 82.64 22.68 -14.79
N LEU A 5 82.06 23.78 -14.31
CA LEU A 5 80.97 23.71 -13.32
C LEU A 5 79.55 23.86 -13.89
N HIS A 6 79.38 24.31 -15.14
CA HIS A 6 78.03 24.49 -15.71
C HIS A 6 77.51 23.24 -16.44
N ASN A 7 78.40 22.37 -16.95
CA ASN A 7 77.99 21.19 -17.74
C ASN A 7 77.48 20.02 -16.88
N GLN A 8 77.97 19.88 -15.64
CA GLN A 8 77.60 18.77 -14.76
C GLN A 8 76.18 18.93 -14.17
N SER A 9 75.68 20.17 -14.06
CA SER A 9 74.33 20.42 -13.54
C SER A 9 73.24 20.23 -14.60
N GLN A 10 73.53 20.42 -15.89
CA GLN A 10 72.55 20.22 -16.97
C GLN A 10 72.33 18.74 -17.32
N GLU A 11 73.36 17.88 -17.24
CA GLU A 11 73.18 16.43 -17.43
C GLU A 11 72.39 15.77 -16.29
N HIS A 12 72.53 16.29 -15.06
CA HIS A 12 71.86 15.73 -13.90
C HIS A 12 70.35 16.06 -13.85
N ILE A 13 69.90 17.11 -14.54
CA ILE A 13 68.48 17.46 -14.65
C ILE A 13 67.81 16.64 -15.76
N LYS A 14 68.50 16.42 -16.89
CA LYS A 14 67.97 15.67 -18.04
C LYS A 14 67.88 14.15 -17.81
N SER A 15 68.77 13.60 -16.98
CA SER A 15 68.76 12.18 -16.58
C SER A 15 67.66 11.85 -15.56
N HIS A 16 67.23 12.82 -14.74
CA HIS A 16 66.18 12.61 -13.75
C HIS A 16 64.76 12.61 -14.36
N GLU A 17 64.52 13.40 -15.42
CA GLU A 17 63.26 13.38 -16.18
C GLU A 17 63.10 12.11 -17.02
N ALA A 18 64.19 11.57 -17.58
CA ALA A 18 64.17 10.33 -18.36
C ALA A 18 63.84 9.09 -17.50
N HIS A 19 64.40 9.01 -16.29
CA HIS A 19 64.17 7.90 -15.36
C HIS A 19 62.76 7.90 -14.75
N SER A 20 62.14 9.07 -14.55
CA SER A 20 60.73 9.16 -14.11
C SER A 20 59.77 8.63 -15.19
N SER A 21 60.06 8.90 -16.47
CA SER A 21 59.21 8.46 -17.59
C SER A 21 59.15 6.94 -17.76
N ASP A 22 60.21 6.22 -17.42
CA ASP A 22 60.30 4.77 -17.61
C ASP A 22 59.58 3.99 -16.50
N HIS A 23 59.63 4.51 -15.27
CA HIS A 23 58.82 3.99 -14.15
C HIS A 23 57.32 4.23 -14.38
N GLU A 24 56.96 5.39 -14.92
CA GLU A 24 55.57 5.71 -15.27
C GLU A 24 55.06 4.81 -16.41
N LYS A 25 55.87 4.58 -17.46
CA LYS A 25 55.55 3.63 -18.53
C LYS A 25 55.40 2.20 -18.05
N LYS A 26 56.22 1.74 -17.10
CA LYS A 26 56.07 0.41 -16.50
C LYS A 26 54.79 0.30 -15.67
N HIS A 27 54.49 1.30 -14.85
CA HIS A 27 53.27 1.33 -14.05
C HIS A 27 52.00 1.39 -14.93
N LEU A 28 52.04 2.14 -16.05
CA LEU A 28 50.97 2.18 -17.04
C LEU A 28 50.78 0.83 -17.75
N LYS A 29 51.86 0.09 -18.03
CA LYS A 29 51.79 -1.27 -18.58
C LYS A 29 51.17 -2.26 -17.60
N ASP A 30 51.59 -2.24 -16.34
CA ASP A 30 51.02 -3.08 -15.28
C ASP A 30 49.52 -2.78 -15.03
N LEU A 31 49.13 -1.51 -15.08
CA LEU A 31 47.72 -1.09 -14.99
C LEU A 31 46.92 -1.60 -16.19
N HIS A 32 47.47 -1.52 -17.39
CA HIS A 32 46.81 -2.00 -18.60
C HIS A 32 46.69 -3.54 -18.60
N GLU A 33 47.70 -4.25 -18.11
CA GLU A 33 47.66 -5.71 -17.97
C GLU A 33 46.64 -6.14 -16.91
N LYS A 34 46.57 -5.45 -15.76
CA LYS A 34 45.51 -5.67 -14.76
C LYS A 34 44.12 -5.36 -15.30
N ALA A 35 43.96 -4.31 -16.10
CA ALA A 35 42.70 -3.99 -16.74
C ALA A 35 42.27 -5.04 -17.78
N LYS A 36 43.22 -5.58 -18.55
CA LYS A 36 42.96 -6.69 -19.48
C LYS A 36 42.56 -7.95 -18.74
N ASN A 37 43.31 -8.34 -17.71
CA ASN A 37 42.99 -9.52 -16.91
C ASN A 37 41.65 -9.35 -16.18
N ALA A 38 41.32 -8.17 -15.68
CA ALA A 38 40.00 -7.88 -15.10
C ALA A 38 38.87 -7.93 -16.14
N HIS A 39 39.14 -7.49 -17.38
CA HIS A 39 38.19 -7.59 -18.48
C HIS A 39 37.97 -9.05 -18.91
N GLU A 40 39.04 -9.84 -19.01
CA GLU A 40 39.00 -11.27 -19.34
C GLU A 40 38.27 -12.07 -18.25
N ILE A 41 38.58 -11.84 -16.96
CA ILE A 41 37.84 -12.43 -15.82
C ILE A 41 36.36 -12.00 -15.85
N SER A 42 36.07 -10.74 -16.17
CA SER A 42 34.69 -10.25 -16.29
C SER A 42 33.97 -10.86 -17.49
N GLN A 43 34.67 -11.16 -18.58
CA GLN A 43 34.11 -11.72 -19.80
C GLN A 43 33.86 -13.22 -19.63
N ASP A 44 34.80 -13.96 -19.04
CA ASP A 44 34.60 -15.35 -18.62
C ASP A 44 33.44 -15.49 -17.63
N SER A 45 33.29 -14.54 -16.71
CA SER A 45 32.16 -14.50 -15.78
C SER A 45 30.83 -14.20 -16.48
N ILE A 46 30.83 -13.31 -17.47
CA ILE A 46 29.65 -13.00 -18.29
C ILE A 46 29.27 -14.21 -19.15
N ASP A 47 30.23 -14.90 -19.72
CA ASP A 47 29.98 -16.07 -20.57
C ASP A 47 29.52 -17.28 -19.73
N ALA A 48 30.05 -17.47 -18.52
CA ALA A 48 29.52 -18.43 -17.55
C ALA A 48 28.06 -18.10 -17.13
N ILE A 49 27.73 -16.80 -16.99
CA ILE A 49 26.36 -16.35 -16.72
C ILE A 49 25.46 -16.63 -17.93
N LYS A 50 25.88 -16.35 -19.16
CA LYS A 50 25.12 -16.66 -20.38
C LYS A 50 24.86 -18.16 -20.50
N ASP A 51 25.87 -19.00 -20.28
CA ASP A 51 25.72 -20.46 -20.29
C ASP A 51 24.71 -20.93 -19.23
N SER A 52 24.69 -20.30 -18.05
CA SER A 52 23.71 -20.61 -17.01
C SER A 52 22.28 -20.16 -17.37
N ILE A 53 22.15 -19.05 -18.09
CA ILE A 53 20.87 -18.55 -18.61
C ILE A 53 20.36 -19.48 -19.71
N ASP A 54 21.21 -19.89 -20.65
CA ASP A 54 20.83 -20.79 -21.75
C ASP A 54 20.45 -22.17 -21.24
N ARG A 55 21.18 -22.72 -20.24
CA ARG A 55 20.77 -23.96 -19.57
C ARG A 55 19.44 -23.84 -18.85
N THR A 56 19.15 -22.67 -18.26
CA THR A 56 17.87 -22.42 -17.59
C THR A 56 16.73 -22.21 -18.60
N ALA A 57 17.02 -21.59 -19.75
CA ALA A 57 16.09 -21.40 -20.85
C ALA A 57 15.75 -22.73 -21.54
N LEU A 58 16.74 -23.56 -21.86
CA LEU A 58 16.54 -24.89 -22.43
C LEU A 58 15.77 -25.82 -21.46
N LYS A 59 16.10 -25.77 -20.16
CA LYS A 59 15.35 -26.51 -19.12
C LYS A 59 13.91 -26.00 -18.93
N SER A 60 13.62 -24.77 -19.37
CA SER A 60 12.26 -24.23 -19.39
C SER A 60 11.48 -24.58 -20.66
N GLU A 61 12.14 -24.92 -21.77
CA GLU A 61 11.50 -25.45 -22.98
C GLU A 61 10.99 -26.89 -22.79
N ASP A 62 11.70 -27.72 -22.04
CA ASP A 62 11.25 -29.10 -21.70
C ASP A 62 9.99 -29.13 -20.81
N TYR A 63 9.56 -27.98 -20.27
CA TYR A 63 8.31 -27.81 -19.51
C TYR A 63 7.17 -27.16 -20.32
N GLN A 64 7.34 -26.94 -21.62
CA GLN A 64 6.34 -26.25 -22.45
C GLN A 64 5.52 -27.17 -23.38
N LEU A 65 5.50 -28.48 -23.10
CA LEU A 65 4.67 -29.47 -23.80
C LEU A 65 3.63 -30.15 -22.90
N ALA A 66 3.20 -29.49 -21.82
CA ALA A 66 1.91 -29.75 -21.19
C ALA A 66 0.93 -28.66 -21.64
N GLU A 67 0.19 -29.03 -22.66
CA GLU A 67 -0.89 -28.33 -23.33
C GLU A 67 -1.64 -27.29 -22.50
N LYS A 68 -1.80 -26.15 -23.16
CA LYS A 68 -2.48 -24.93 -22.77
C LYS A 68 -3.98 -25.18 -22.61
N GLU A 69 -4.41 -25.93 -21.61
CA GLU A 69 -5.72 -25.68 -21.04
C GLU A 69 -5.65 -24.29 -20.39
N THR A 70 -6.20 -23.31 -21.10
CA THR A 70 -6.57 -22.02 -20.52
C THR A 70 -7.56 -22.33 -19.41
N LYS A 71 -7.04 -22.60 -18.20
CA LYS A 71 -7.81 -22.48 -16.98
C LYS A 71 -8.19 -21.01 -16.93
N GLN A 72 -9.39 -20.71 -17.48
CA GLN A 72 -10.33 -19.74 -16.92
C GLN A 72 -9.96 -19.60 -15.45
N PRO A 73 -9.64 -18.40 -14.91
CA PRO A 73 -9.25 -18.28 -13.52
C PRO A 73 -10.34 -18.99 -12.74
N HIS A 74 -10.02 -20.19 -12.24
CA HIS A 74 -10.98 -20.96 -11.47
C HIS A 74 -11.35 -19.96 -10.40
N SER A 75 -12.63 -19.61 -10.32
CA SER A 75 -13.13 -18.81 -9.23
C SER A 75 -12.85 -19.66 -8.00
N VAL A 76 -11.64 -19.51 -7.44
CA VAL A 76 -11.23 -20.20 -6.23
C VAL A 76 -12.29 -19.74 -5.27
N THR A 77 -13.17 -20.66 -4.89
CA THR A 77 -14.26 -20.33 -4.00
C THR A 77 -13.59 -19.98 -2.69
N ILE A 78 -13.27 -18.70 -2.51
CA ILE A 78 -12.50 -18.23 -1.37
C ILE A 78 -13.41 -18.43 -0.18
N THR A 79 -13.15 -19.54 0.51
CA THR A 79 -13.94 -19.93 1.66
C THR A 79 -13.71 -18.90 2.76
N LYS A 80 -14.71 -18.68 3.61
CA LYS A 80 -14.64 -17.69 4.69
C LYS A 80 -13.39 -17.83 5.55
N HIS A 81 -12.88 -19.06 5.75
CA HIS A 81 -11.64 -19.32 6.49
C HIS A 81 -10.41 -18.68 5.83
N ILE A 82 -10.27 -18.81 4.50
CA ILE A 82 -9.14 -18.24 3.75
C ILE A 82 -9.15 -16.71 3.86
N LYS A 83 -10.33 -16.08 3.75
CA LYS A 83 -10.47 -14.61 3.91
C LYS A 83 -10.05 -14.16 5.30
N HIS A 84 -10.45 -14.90 6.32
CA HIS A 84 -10.15 -14.57 7.71
C HIS A 84 -8.67 -14.76 8.06
N ASP A 85 -8.03 -15.79 7.52
CA ASP A 85 -6.60 -16.02 7.75
C ASP A 85 -5.74 -14.99 6.99
N ALA A 86 -6.13 -14.65 5.75
CA ALA A 86 -5.55 -13.55 5.01
C ALA A 86 -5.70 -12.21 5.76
N TYR A 87 -6.89 -11.93 6.29
CA TYR A 87 -7.18 -10.75 7.11
C TYR A 87 -6.24 -10.64 8.31
N LYS A 88 -6.11 -11.72 9.10
CA LYS A 88 -5.21 -11.75 10.27
C LYS A 88 -3.75 -11.52 9.87
N LYS A 89 -3.31 -12.08 8.74
CA LYS A 89 -1.95 -11.92 8.23
C LYS A 89 -1.66 -10.46 7.87
N VAL A 90 -2.58 -9.82 7.15
CA VAL A 90 -2.49 -8.39 6.81
C VAL A 90 -2.50 -7.55 8.08
N LEU A 91 -3.45 -7.77 8.99
CA LEU A 91 -3.58 -7.02 10.24
C LEU A 91 -2.29 -7.09 11.07
N ARG A 92 -1.70 -8.29 11.24
CA ARG A 92 -0.42 -8.45 11.95
C ARG A 92 0.73 -7.74 11.25
N LYS A 93 0.78 -7.78 9.91
CA LYS A 93 1.81 -7.07 9.14
C LYS A 93 1.70 -5.56 9.34
N THR A 94 0.49 -5.00 9.22
CA THR A 94 0.24 -3.57 9.46
C THR A 94 0.57 -3.18 10.90
N GLN A 95 0.14 -3.97 11.89
CA GLN A 95 0.45 -3.70 13.29
C GLN A 95 1.95 -3.68 13.59
N LYS A 96 2.76 -4.49 12.90
CA LYS A 96 4.23 -4.48 13.05
C LYS A 96 4.86 -3.17 12.59
N GLN A 97 4.26 -2.47 11.63
CA GLN A 97 4.71 -1.18 11.11
C GLN A 97 4.22 0.02 11.92
N LEU A 98 3.22 -0.19 12.80
CA LEU A 98 2.66 0.84 13.66
C LEU A 98 3.50 1.05 14.94
N SER A 99 3.45 2.29 15.46
CA SER A 99 3.97 2.67 16.77
C SER A 99 3.28 1.88 17.90
N THR A 100 3.85 1.85 19.11
CA THR A 100 3.28 1.09 20.24
C THR A 100 1.88 1.55 20.62
N THR A 101 1.62 2.85 20.57
CA THR A 101 0.30 3.46 20.83
C THR A 101 -0.70 3.10 19.74
N ASP A 102 -0.32 3.24 18.46
CA ASP A 102 -1.19 2.93 17.33
C ASP A 102 -1.50 1.43 17.24
N ARG A 103 -0.54 0.58 17.64
CA ARG A 103 -0.73 -0.86 17.75
C ARG A 103 -1.73 -1.20 18.86
N ALA A 104 -1.69 -0.50 20.00
CA ALA A 104 -2.65 -0.70 21.08
C ALA A 104 -4.05 -0.29 20.64
N PHE A 105 -4.17 0.87 19.96
CA PHE A 105 -5.43 1.33 19.38
C PHE A 105 -5.97 0.33 18.34
N SER A 106 -5.12 -0.10 17.39
CA SER A 106 -5.47 -1.11 16.38
C SER A 106 -6.01 -2.40 16.99
N LYS A 107 -5.38 -2.88 18.08
CA LYS A 107 -5.86 -4.06 18.82
C LYS A 107 -7.23 -3.86 19.47
N ILE A 108 -7.58 -2.64 19.86
CA ILE A 108 -8.88 -2.33 20.47
C ILE A 108 -9.96 -2.29 19.39
N ILE A 109 -9.74 -1.52 18.32
CA ILE A 109 -10.76 -1.33 17.28
C ILE A 109 -11.05 -2.62 16.48
N HIS A 110 -10.07 -3.52 16.35
CA HIS A 110 -10.22 -4.82 15.67
C HIS A 110 -10.61 -5.96 16.63
N ARG A 111 -11.12 -5.67 17.83
CA ARG A 111 -11.73 -6.72 18.66
C ARG A 111 -13.05 -7.15 18.00
N PRO A 112 -13.38 -8.45 17.93
CA PRO A 112 -14.60 -8.92 17.24
C PRO A 112 -15.89 -8.27 17.73
N ALA A 113 -15.99 -7.95 19.02
CA ALA A 113 -17.15 -7.26 19.58
C ALA A 113 -17.25 -5.81 19.07
N ILE A 114 -16.12 -5.11 18.99
CA ILE A 114 -16.03 -3.71 18.53
C ILE A 114 -16.20 -3.66 17.01
N GLU A 115 -15.60 -4.58 16.26
CA GLU A 115 -15.82 -4.71 14.81
C GLU A 115 -17.30 -4.93 14.50
N LYS A 116 -17.98 -5.86 15.18
CA LYS A 116 -19.42 -6.10 14.98
C LYS A 116 -20.27 -4.89 15.33
N ALA A 117 -20.00 -4.26 16.48
CA ALA A 117 -20.72 -3.05 16.89
C ALA A 117 -20.49 -1.90 15.90
N SER A 118 -19.26 -1.74 15.41
CA SER A 118 -18.88 -0.76 14.39
C SER A 118 -19.52 -1.06 13.04
N ASP A 119 -19.58 -2.33 12.65
CA ASP A 119 -20.26 -2.78 11.43
C ASP A 119 -21.76 -2.50 11.49
N ILE A 120 -22.40 -2.79 12.62
CA ILE A 120 -23.82 -2.50 12.81
C ILE A 120 -24.02 -0.98 12.86
N GLY A 121 -23.19 -0.27 13.61
CA GLY A 121 -23.25 1.18 13.73
C GLY A 121 -23.09 1.88 12.40
N SER A 122 -22.06 1.54 11.63
CA SER A 122 -21.82 2.08 10.28
C SER A 122 -22.96 1.74 9.31
N LYS A 123 -23.48 0.51 9.34
CA LYS A 123 -24.63 0.10 8.52
C LYS A 123 -25.95 0.73 8.96
N THR A 124 -26.04 1.25 10.19
CA THR A 124 -27.26 1.80 10.77
C THR A 124 -27.27 3.32 10.69
N VAL A 125 -26.25 4.00 11.21
CA VAL A 125 -26.14 5.47 11.26
C VAL A 125 -26.06 6.08 9.87
N ALA A 126 -25.43 5.40 8.92
CA ALA A 126 -25.28 5.91 7.55
C ALA A 126 -26.44 5.51 6.61
N ARG A 127 -27.58 5.00 7.12
CA ARG A 127 -28.70 4.64 6.24
C ARG A 127 -29.35 5.90 5.66
N PRO A 128 -29.30 6.11 4.33
CA PRO A 128 -29.85 7.32 3.71
C PRO A 128 -31.35 7.48 3.95
N SER A 129 -32.07 6.36 3.99
CA SER A 129 -33.49 6.25 4.31
C SER A 129 -33.84 6.85 5.68
N GLY A 130 -33.13 6.46 6.74
CA GLY A 130 -33.37 6.97 8.09
C GLY A 130 -33.19 8.49 8.17
N ILE A 131 -32.13 9.01 7.56
CA ILE A 131 -31.85 10.45 7.51
C ILE A 131 -32.95 11.20 6.74
N LEU A 132 -33.43 10.66 5.62
CA LEU A 132 -34.54 11.21 4.84
C LEU A 132 -35.82 11.31 5.66
N PHE A 133 -36.27 10.20 6.27
CA PHE A 133 -37.48 10.19 7.11
C PHE A 133 -37.34 11.06 8.36
N GLY A 134 -36.17 11.06 9.00
CA GLY A 134 -35.85 11.94 10.12
C GLY A 134 -35.92 13.41 9.73
N GLY A 135 -35.30 13.79 8.60
CA GLY A 135 -35.28 15.17 8.11
C GLY A 135 -36.67 15.68 7.69
N VAL A 136 -37.39 14.90 6.88
CA VAL A 136 -38.76 15.25 6.45
C VAL A 136 -39.71 15.30 7.65
N GLY A 137 -39.62 14.31 8.54
CA GLY A 137 -40.42 14.26 9.77
C GLY A 137 -40.12 15.43 10.71
N ALA A 138 -38.84 15.79 10.89
CA ALA A 138 -38.44 16.95 11.69
C ALA A 138 -38.95 18.26 11.08
N PHE A 139 -38.85 18.42 9.77
CA PHE A 139 -39.34 19.63 9.09
C PHE A 139 -40.84 19.80 9.26
N ILE A 140 -41.62 18.77 8.94
CA ILE A 140 -43.08 18.82 9.03
C ILE A 140 -43.52 18.90 10.51
N GLY A 141 -42.95 18.09 11.39
CA GLY A 141 -43.28 18.09 12.82
C GLY A 141 -42.93 19.42 13.50
N SER A 142 -41.77 20.00 13.17
CA SER A 142 -41.38 21.32 13.64
C SER A 142 -42.33 22.40 13.17
N LEU A 143 -42.81 22.33 11.92
CA LEU A 143 -43.77 23.28 11.39
C LEU A 143 -45.10 23.22 12.14
N VAL A 144 -45.60 22.00 12.42
CA VAL A 144 -46.82 21.79 13.21
C VAL A 144 -46.66 22.35 14.62
N VAL A 145 -45.57 22.02 15.31
CA VAL A 145 -45.33 22.54 16.66
C VAL A 145 -45.19 24.06 16.64
N PHE A 146 -44.50 24.62 15.65
CA PHE A 146 -44.35 26.07 15.53
C PHE A 146 -45.70 26.79 15.42
N ILE A 147 -46.65 26.25 14.63
CA ILE A 147 -48.00 26.79 14.52
C ILE A 147 -48.74 26.74 15.88
N ILE A 148 -48.61 25.63 16.59
CA ILE A 148 -49.22 25.45 17.92
C ILE A 148 -48.61 26.43 18.93
N SER A 149 -47.29 26.52 18.99
CA SER A 149 -46.58 27.46 19.87
C SER A 149 -46.99 28.91 19.60
N LYS A 150 -47.12 29.29 18.32
CA LYS A 150 -47.56 30.64 17.92
C LYS A 150 -48.99 30.93 18.37
N ARG A 151 -49.89 29.94 18.34
CA ARG A 151 -51.28 30.11 18.76
C ARG A 151 -51.45 30.11 20.29
N SER A 152 -50.62 29.35 21.00
CA SER A 152 -50.70 29.20 22.46
C SER A 152 -49.80 30.16 23.24
N GLY A 153 -48.97 30.96 22.57
CA GLY A 153 -48.04 31.90 23.23
C GLY A 153 -46.85 31.23 23.91
N PHE A 154 -46.59 29.95 23.65
CA PHE A 154 -45.44 29.23 24.21
C PHE A 154 -44.16 29.53 23.43
N THR A 155 -43.02 29.55 24.14
CA THR A 155 -41.70 29.66 23.53
C THR A 155 -41.34 28.36 22.81
N TYR A 156 -40.87 28.46 21.58
CA TYR A 156 -40.48 27.30 20.79
C TYR A 156 -39.11 26.77 21.27
N ASN A 157 -39.06 25.52 21.71
CA ASN A 157 -37.81 24.88 22.14
C ASN A 157 -37.14 24.16 20.96
N TYR A 158 -35.96 24.63 20.55
CA TYR A 158 -35.19 24.05 19.47
C TYR A 158 -34.73 22.60 19.73
N ILE A 159 -34.62 22.16 20.99
CA ILE A 159 -34.34 20.76 21.34
C ILE A 159 -35.44 19.83 20.81
N LEU A 160 -36.68 20.33 20.73
CA LEU A 160 -37.80 19.55 20.22
C LEU A 160 -37.64 19.18 18.75
N PHE A 161 -36.99 20.04 17.95
CA PHE A 161 -36.64 19.71 16.56
C PHE A 161 -35.74 18.47 16.50
N VAL A 162 -34.70 18.42 17.33
CA VAL A 162 -33.77 17.28 17.42
C VAL A 162 -34.50 16.03 17.91
N LEU A 163 -35.40 16.17 18.88
CA LEU A 163 -36.19 15.05 19.39
C LEU A 163 -37.11 14.46 18.32
N ILE A 164 -37.83 15.31 17.58
CA ILE A 164 -38.69 14.89 16.47
C ILE A 164 -37.85 14.25 15.36
N PHE A 165 -36.66 14.79 15.06
CA PHE A 165 -35.74 14.18 14.11
C PHE A 165 -35.34 12.76 14.50
N ILE A 166 -34.95 12.54 15.77
CA ILE A 166 -34.57 11.22 16.28
C ILE A 166 -35.77 10.26 16.20
N CYS A 167 -36.97 10.70 16.59
CA CYS A 167 -38.18 9.89 16.47
C CYS A 167 -38.50 9.54 15.01
N GLY A 168 -38.43 10.51 14.09
CA GLY A 168 -38.66 10.30 12.66
C GLY A 168 -37.63 9.37 12.04
N TYR A 169 -36.37 9.48 12.45
CA TYR A 169 -35.28 8.60 12.04
C TYR A 169 -35.53 7.16 12.47
N MET A 170 -35.92 6.95 13.74
CA MET A 170 -36.26 5.61 14.24
C MET A 170 -37.46 5.02 13.49
N MET A 171 -38.47 5.83 13.19
CA MET A 171 -39.62 5.40 12.41
C MET A 171 -39.23 5.01 10.98
N GLY A 172 -38.35 5.78 10.33
CA GLY A 172 -37.81 5.47 9.01
C GLY A 172 -37.05 4.14 8.97
N LEU A 173 -36.23 3.87 9.99
CA LEU A 173 -35.52 2.58 10.12
C LEU A 173 -36.49 1.41 10.30
N LEU A 174 -37.55 1.58 11.09
CA LEU A 174 -38.59 0.56 11.27
C LEU A 174 -39.32 0.26 9.96
N ILE A 175 -39.71 1.30 9.21
CA ILE A 175 -40.38 1.15 7.91
C ILE A 175 -39.49 0.40 6.92
N GLU A 176 -38.20 0.77 6.83
CA GLU A 176 -37.25 0.07 5.97
C GLU A 176 -37.08 -1.40 6.38
N LEU A 177 -37.01 -1.67 7.69
CA LEU A 177 -36.89 -3.03 8.21
C LEU A 177 -38.10 -3.88 7.83
N VAL A 178 -39.32 -3.36 8.02
CA VAL A 178 -40.56 -4.02 7.63
C VAL A 178 -40.61 -4.25 6.12
N TYR A 179 -40.29 -3.24 5.31
CA TYR A 179 -40.27 -3.35 3.85
C TYR A 179 -39.28 -4.43 3.37
N ARG A 180 -38.09 -4.48 3.98
CA ARG A 180 -37.08 -5.50 3.68
C ARG A 180 -37.56 -6.90 4.05
N LEU A 181 -38.20 -7.08 5.21
CA LEU A 181 -38.76 -8.36 5.61
C LEU A 181 -39.85 -8.84 4.65
N LEU A 182 -40.75 -7.95 4.22
CA LEU A 182 -41.81 -8.28 3.25
C LEU A 182 -41.25 -8.63 1.87
N THR A 183 -40.21 -7.91 1.41
CA THR A 183 -39.60 -8.15 0.10
C THR A 183 -38.82 -9.47 0.06
N ILE A 184 -38.11 -9.82 1.14
CA ILE A 184 -37.38 -11.10 1.24
C ILE A 184 -38.36 -12.28 1.18
N LYS A 185 -39.51 -12.17 1.86
CA LYS A 185 -40.55 -13.21 1.82
C LYS A 185 -41.14 -13.43 0.43
N LYS A 186 -41.16 -12.39 -0.43
CA LYS A 186 -41.68 -12.48 -1.80
C LYS A 186 -40.71 -13.16 -2.79
N ASN A 187 -39.42 -13.19 -2.46
CA ASN A 187 -38.37 -13.64 -3.38
C ASN A 187 -37.77 -15.02 -3.02
N ASN A 188 -38.34 -15.68 -1.99
CA ASN A 188 -38.14 -17.08 -1.62
C ASN A 188 -39.42 -17.86 -1.93
#